data_AF-A0A4V0I5L4-F1
#
_entry.id   AF-A0A4V0I5L4-F1
#
_cell.length_a   1.000
_cell.length_b   1.000
_cell.length_c   1.000
_cell.angle_alpha   90.00
_cell.angle_beta   90.00
_cell.angle_gamma   90.00
#
_symmetry.space_group_name_H-M   'P 1'
#
loop_
_entity.id
_entity.type
_entity.pdbx_description
1 polymer ?
#
loop_
_entity_poly.entity_id
_entity_poly.type
_entity_poly.pdbx_seq_one_letter_code
_entity_poly.pdbx_strand_id
1 'polypeptide(L)'
;MNPLLRFQPSLDSLGDRVVPASLSLTVPYTVAPSNSVLTLPKPQPPAPPAPTDDRFENNDTFALAKDVGALTGVTRTPLASRAVTGLVLADGADWFKFTTSRTGAAGSNVHIRFEHDRGDLNLRLFNSKGALLAVSAGTGDREAISLAGRAAGTYYVQVRGLRGAHNPTYTLSVNQAVLTTAPLAPPPAPPTSGPGTPGVPPIPPPPASGFNIALRFNGLTPSQQAIFQNAANRWGQVIVGDVPDAIFRGIFVDDLLIDATATPIDGVNGILGQAGPDTFRVGGAGLPIHGFMQFDTADLAALERTGDLFAVALHEMAHVLGFGTLWQTKGLADGIGGINPQYTGAQGVAAFNQVFGRSGASVPLEPFGGLGTAGSHYSEDLFGTELMTGFINPGVLNPLSIVTVGAMADLGYSVNFAAADPYIPVP
;
A
#
# COMPACT_ATOMS: atom_id res chain seq x y z
N MET A 1 -9.25 -26.65 -18.71
CA MET A 1 -9.30 -25.81 -17.51
C MET A 1 -8.28 -24.71 -17.73
N ASN A 2 -8.73 -23.50 -18.03
CA ASN A 2 -7.84 -22.36 -18.22
C ASN A 2 -7.28 -22.00 -16.84
N PRO A 3 -5.96 -21.80 -16.65
CA PRO A 3 -5.49 -21.21 -15.41
C PRO A 3 -6.11 -19.82 -15.29
N LEU A 4 -6.90 -19.59 -14.24
CA LEU A 4 -7.50 -18.29 -13.98
C LEU A 4 -6.40 -17.32 -13.57
N LEU A 5 -6.17 -16.30 -14.39
CA LEU A 5 -5.19 -15.24 -14.18
C LEU A 5 -5.74 -14.25 -13.13
N ARG A 6 -4.90 -13.79 -12.19
CA ARG A 6 -5.37 -13.04 -11.01
C ARG A 6 -4.80 -11.62 -10.95
N PHE A 7 -5.59 -10.73 -10.36
CA PHE A 7 -5.19 -9.38 -9.95
C PHE A 7 -4.89 -9.33 -8.44
N GLN A 8 -3.96 -8.46 -8.02
CA GLN A 8 -3.63 -8.23 -6.61
C GLN A 8 -3.53 -6.73 -6.21
N PRO A 9 -4.56 -6.18 -5.55
CA PRO A 9 -4.47 -4.97 -4.75
C PRO A 9 -3.51 -5.08 -3.57
N SER A 10 -2.74 -4.02 -3.35
CA SER A 10 -1.97 -3.80 -2.13
C SER A 10 -2.87 -3.29 -1.00
N LEU A 11 -2.93 -3.99 0.14
CA LEU A 11 -3.71 -3.59 1.33
C LEU A 11 -2.81 -3.09 2.47
N ASP A 12 -3.08 -1.86 2.97
CA ASP A 12 -2.88 -1.52 4.39
C ASP A 12 -3.60 -0.21 4.81
N SER A 13 -4.58 -0.30 5.75
CA SER A 13 -4.56 0.31 7.12
C SER A 13 -5.94 0.63 7.79
N LEU A 14 -5.93 0.77 9.13
CA LEU A 14 -6.90 1.37 10.09
C LEU A 14 -8.05 0.47 10.63
N GLY A 15 -8.24 0.22 11.94
CA GLY A 15 -7.57 0.63 13.18
C GLY A 15 -8.35 0.09 14.40
N ASP A 16 -7.66 -0.21 15.51
CA ASP A 16 -8.27 -0.79 16.73
C ASP A 16 -8.13 0.15 17.95
N ARG A 17 -9.19 0.29 18.75
CA ARG A 17 -9.25 1.13 19.98
C ARG A 17 -9.25 0.24 21.24
N VAL A 18 -8.10 0.18 21.93
CA VAL A 18 -7.83 0.58 23.36
C VAL A 18 -9.04 0.39 24.33
N VAL A 19 -9.08 -0.39 25.43
CA VAL A 19 -8.20 -0.66 26.62
C VAL A 19 -8.96 -1.64 27.60
N PRO A 20 -8.45 -2.07 28.80
CA PRO A 20 -7.24 -2.81 29.16
C PRO A 20 -7.52 -4.01 30.13
N ALA A 21 -6.45 -4.64 30.60
CA ALA A 21 -6.39 -5.80 31.49
C ALA A 21 -6.76 -5.57 32.98
N SER A 22 -7.09 -6.67 33.68
CA SER A 22 -6.58 -6.90 35.04
C SER A 22 -6.63 -8.39 35.42
N LEU A 23 -5.50 -8.87 35.96
CA LEU A 23 -5.26 -10.19 36.55
C LEU A 23 -6.23 -10.49 37.71
N SER A 24 -6.47 -11.78 37.96
CA SER A 24 -6.22 -12.41 39.27
C SER A 24 -6.30 -13.94 39.18
N LEU A 25 -5.17 -14.59 39.41
CA LEU A 25 -5.07 -16.02 39.66
C LEU A 25 -5.63 -16.30 41.06
N THR A 26 -6.68 -17.10 41.17
CA THR A 26 -7.03 -17.77 42.43
C THR A 26 -7.61 -19.13 42.09
N VAL A 27 -6.86 -20.17 42.41
CA VAL A 27 -7.31 -21.56 42.32
C VAL A 27 -7.79 -21.97 43.70
N PRO A 28 -9.06 -22.33 43.92
CA PRO A 28 -9.44 -23.22 44.98
C PRO A 28 -9.56 -24.64 44.42
N TYR A 29 -8.66 -25.48 44.91
CA TYR A 29 -8.65 -26.92 44.73
C TYR A 29 -9.91 -27.51 45.39
N THR A 30 -10.72 -28.27 44.63
CA THR A 30 -11.72 -29.17 45.22
C THR A 30 -11.60 -30.53 44.55
N VAL A 31 -11.25 -31.53 45.37
CA VAL A 31 -11.02 -32.91 44.99
C VAL A 31 -12.36 -33.61 44.74
N ALA A 32 -12.49 -34.29 43.60
CA ALA A 32 -13.51 -35.31 43.36
C ALA A 32 -12.84 -36.61 42.85
N PRO A 33 -13.39 -37.79 43.18
CA PRO A 33 -12.63 -39.04 43.23
C PRO A 33 -12.47 -39.74 41.87
N SER A 34 -11.41 -40.55 41.86
CA SER A 34 -10.87 -41.38 40.79
C SER A 34 -11.88 -42.24 40.03
N ASN A 35 -11.81 -42.16 38.70
CA ASN A 35 -11.64 -43.32 37.81
C ASN A 35 -11.42 -42.85 36.36
N SER A 36 -10.15 -42.66 35.99
CA SER A 36 -9.70 -42.69 34.58
C SER A 36 -8.21 -43.02 34.57
N VAL A 37 -7.86 -44.05 33.80
CA VAL A 37 -6.52 -44.61 33.67
C VAL A 37 -5.53 -43.54 33.20
N LEU A 38 -4.46 -43.32 33.96
CA LEU A 38 -3.35 -42.42 33.62
C LEU A 38 -2.38 -43.17 32.70
N THR A 39 -2.46 -42.92 31.38
CA THR A 39 -1.36 -43.24 30.47
C THR A 39 -0.26 -42.20 30.65
N LEU A 40 0.89 -42.61 31.19
CA LEU A 40 2.08 -41.75 31.28
C LEU A 40 2.61 -41.46 29.86
N PRO A 41 2.83 -40.19 29.47
CA PRO A 41 3.46 -39.87 28.20
C PRO A 41 4.94 -40.32 28.23
N LYS A 42 5.37 -40.92 27.12
CA LYS A 42 6.75 -41.39 26.89
C LYS A 42 7.74 -40.22 27.07
N PRO A 43 8.91 -40.42 27.70
CA PRO A 43 9.89 -39.35 27.87
C PRO A 43 10.28 -38.75 26.52
N GLN A 44 10.10 -37.43 26.40
CA GLN A 44 10.44 -36.65 25.23
C GLN A 44 11.97 -36.55 25.14
N PRO A 45 12.58 -36.78 23.96
CA PRO A 45 14.01 -36.55 23.75
C PRO A 45 14.39 -35.10 24.12
N PRO A 46 15.62 -34.85 24.61
CA PRO A 46 16.07 -33.49 24.90
C PRO A 46 15.93 -32.61 23.66
N ALA A 47 15.42 -31.39 23.87
CA ALA A 47 15.24 -30.42 22.81
C ALA A 47 16.59 -30.16 22.09
N PRO A 48 16.60 -30.06 20.75
CA PRO A 48 17.79 -29.64 20.02
C PRO A 48 18.26 -28.26 20.51
N PRO A 49 19.57 -27.96 20.48
CA PRO A 49 20.09 -26.66 20.89
C PRO A 49 19.44 -25.53 20.06
N ALA A 50 19.14 -24.42 20.73
CA ALA A 50 18.61 -23.21 20.08
C ALA A 50 19.57 -22.75 18.96
N PRO A 51 19.06 -22.22 17.84
CA PRO A 51 19.93 -21.67 16.80
C PRO A 51 20.82 -20.57 17.38
N THR A 52 22.09 -20.52 16.97
CA THR A 52 23.01 -19.46 17.36
C THR A 52 22.50 -18.13 16.82
N ASP A 53 22.14 -17.21 17.71
CA ASP A 53 21.71 -15.85 17.37
C ASP A 53 22.89 -15.00 16.86
N ASP A 54 22.64 -13.73 16.50
CA ASP A 54 23.67 -12.85 15.96
C ASP A 54 24.62 -12.24 17.01
N ARG A 55 25.63 -11.50 16.53
CA ARG A 55 26.70 -10.94 17.38
C ARG A 55 26.30 -9.74 18.24
N PHE A 56 25.09 -9.22 18.05
CA PHE A 56 24.56 -8.04 18.74
C PHE A 56 23.77 -8.41 19.99
N GLU A 57 23.61 -9.70 20.27
CA GLU A 57 22.97 -10.17 21.48
C GLU A 57 23.75 -9.84 22.78
N ASN A 58 23.07 -9.49 23.89
CA ASN A 58 21.61 -9.32 24.03
C ASN A 58 21.13 -7.92 23.59
N ASN A 59 20.05 -7.84 22.80
CA ASN A 59 19.49 -6.56 22.39
C ASN A 59 17.94 -6.42 22.49
N ASP A 60 17.31 -7.19 23.36
CA ASP A 60 15.86 -7.45 23.31
C ASP A 60 14.99 -6.32 23.88
N THR A 61 15.63 -5.30 24.45
CA THR A 61 14.95 -4.19 25.13
C THR A 61 15.49 -2.85 24.69
N PHE A 62 14.62 -1.83 24.78
CA PHE A 62 14.99 -0.44 24.52
C PHE A 62 16.26 0.01 25.28
N ALA A 63 16.46 -0.47 26.52
CA ALA A 63 17.62 -0.16 27.35
C ALA A 63 18.92 -0.83 26.87
N LEU A 64 18.81 -1.96 26.17
CA LEU A 64 19.94 -2.76 25.67
C LEU A 64 20.23 -2.52 24.19
N ALA A 65 19.50 -1.59 23.55
CA ALA A 65 19.59 -1.29 22.13
C ALA A 65 21.05 -1.08 21.66
N LYS A 66 21.47 -1.85 20.64
CA LYS A 66 22.86 -1.77 20.14
C LYS A 66 23.07 -0.58 19.24
N ASP A 67 24.19 0.11 19.46
CA ASP A 67 24.55 1.28 18.68
C ASP A 67 25.13 0.86 17.33
N VAL A 68 24.44 1.18 16.24
CA VAL A 68 24.94 0.95 14.88
C VAL A 68 25.81 2.10 14.37
N GLY A 69 25.93 3.18 15.16
CA GLY A 69 26.83 4.31 14.96
C GLY A 69 26.12 5.63 14.62
N ALA A 70 26.93 6.70 14.52
CA ALA A 70 26.49 7.99 14.04
C ALA A 70 26.66 8.10 12.52
N LEU A 71 25.65 8.64 11.84
CA LEU A 71 25.74 9.06 10.45
C LEU A 71 26.41 10.44 10.40
N THR A 72 27.73 10.45 10.36
CA THR A 72 28.54 11.65 10.14
C THR A 72 28.76 11.82 8.64
N GLY A 73 27.90 12.62 8.00
CA GLY A 73 28.09 13.01 6.60
C GLY A 73 29.28 13.96 6.47
N VAL A 74 30.27 13.59 5.66
CA VAL A 74 31.27 14.54 5.15
C VAL A 74 30.54 15.46 4.18
N THR A 75 30.76 16.78 4.24
CA THR A 75 30.04 17.84 3.50
C THR A 75 30.02 17.71 1.97
N ARG A 76 30.61 16.64 1.41
CA ARG A 76 30.79 16.40 -0.03
C ARG A 76 30.12 15.14 -0.57
N THR A 77 29.49 14.30 0.25
CA THR A 77 28.68 13.16 -0.22
C THR A 77 27.19 13.43 -0.01
N PRO A 78 26.34 13.27 -1.04
CA PRO A 78 24.90 13.59 -0.96
C PRO A 78 24.10 12.63 -0.08
N LEU A 79 24.69 11.50 0.33
CA LEU A 79 24.09 10.49 1.19
C LEU A 79 25.14 9.94 2.17
N ALA A 80 24.81 9.94 3.46
CA ALA A 80 25.51 9.15 4.47
C ALA A 80 24.70 7.88 4.76
N SER A 81 25.28 6.71 4.55
CA SER A 81 24.60 5.41 4.73
C SER A 81 25.38 4.49 5.66
N ARG A 82 24.67 3.74 6.49
CA ARG A 82 25.22 2.68 7.35
C ARG A 82 24.37 1.44 7.18
N ALA A 83 25.00 0.30 6.90
CA ALA A 83 24.33 -1.00 6.83
C ALA A 83 24.96 -1.96 7.83
N VAL A 84 24.13 -2.79 8.46
CA VAL A 84 24.51 -3.89 9.34
C VAL A 84 23.84 -5.14 8.79
N THR A 85 24.65 -6.09 8.35
CA THR A 85 24.22 -7.32 7.67
C THR A 85 24.41 -8.54 8.58
N GLY A 86 23.75 -9.65 8.24
CA GLY A 86 23.89 -10.91 8.97
C GLY A 86 23.28 -10.84 10.37
N LEU A 87 22.20 -10.06 10.51
CA LEU A 87 21.41 -9.98 11.73
C LEU A 87 20.42 -11.15 11.76
N VAL A 88 20.08 -11.63 12.95
CA VAL A 88 19.17 -12.75 13.18
C VAL A 88 18.16 -12.29 14.20
N LEU A 89 16.86 -12.46 13.91
CA LEU A 89 15.82 -12.31 14.91
C LEU A 89 15.42 -13.72 15.37
N ALA A 90 16.06 -14.22 16.44
CA ALA A 90 15.72 -15.53 17.01
C ALA A 90 14.75 -15.45 18.20
N ASP A 91 14.37 -14.24 18.62
CA ASP A 91 13.48 -14.00 19.75
C ASP A 91 12.44 -12.88 19.51
N GLY A 92 11.93 -12.28 20.59
CA GLY A 92 10.78 -11.39 20.57
C GLY A 92 11.01 -10.05 19.86
N ALA A 93 12.22 -9.48 19.89
CA ALA A 93 12.53 -8.21 19.23
C ALA A 93 14.01 -7.86 19.30
N ASP A 94 14.55 -7.32 18.23
CA ASP A 94 15.88 -6.69 18.24
C ASP A 94 15.77 -5.17 18.34
N TRP A 95 16.54 -4.56 19.25
CA TRP A 95 16.66 -3.11 19.37
C TRP A 95 18.03 -2.59 18.93
N PHE A 96 18.00 -1.58 18.06
CA PHE A 96 19.17 -0.81 17.68
C PHE A 96 18.97 0.67 17.91
N LYS A 97 20.07 1.42 18.00
CA LYS A 97 20.05 2.88 18.00
C LYS A 97 21.07 3.44 17.01
N PHE A 98 20.75 4.59 16.44
CA PHE A 98 21.64 5.34 15.56
C PHE A 98 21.50 6.83 15.82
N THR A 99 22.53 7.60 15.47
CA THR A 99 22.50 9.05 15.64
C THR A 99 22.57 9.76 14.29
N THR A 100 21.64 10.68 14.07
CA THR A 100 21.58 11.58 12.91
C THR A 100 22.20 12.91 13.28
N SER A 101 23.16 13.41 12.49
CA SER A 101 23.87 14.68 12.78
C SER A 101 23.16 15.94 12.29
N ARG A 102 22.04 15.80 11.58
CA ARG A 102 21.30 16.85 10.87
C ARG A 102 19.85 16.42 10.69
N THR A 103 18.94 17.39 10.54
CA THR A 103 17.55 17.13 10.18
C THR A 103 17.51 16.30 8.89
N GLY A 104 16.69 15.25 8.86
CA GLY A 104 16.61 14.36 7.71
C GLY A 104 16.07 15.08 6.49
N ALA A 105 16.79 14.99 5.37
CA ALA A 105 16.32 15.49 4.08
C ALA A 105 15.31 14.51 3.44
N ALA A 106 14.66 14.95 2.36
CA ALA A 106 13.95 14.04 1.48
C ALA A 106 14.92 12.94 1.01
N GLY A 107 14.55 11.67 1.24
CA GLY A 107 15.40 10.50 0.97
C GLY A 107 16.09 9.88 2.18
N SER A 108 16.15 10.58 3.33
CA SER A 108 16.61 9.97 4.58
C SER A 108 15.62 8.90 5.06
N ASN A 109 16.09 7.70 5.40
CA ASN A 109 15.26 6.60 5.88
C ASN A 109 16.05 5.65 6.78
N VAL A 110 15.36 4.87 7.60
CA VAL A 110 15.85 3.61 8.15
C VAL A 110 15.02 2.48 7.56
N HIS A 111 15.65 1.39 7.16
CA HIS A 111 14.95 0.26 6.57
C HIS A 111 15.64 -1.07 6.92
N ILE A 112 14.88 -2.16 6.88
CA ILE A 112 15.43 -3.51 6.92
C ILE A 112 15.17 -4.23 5.60
N ARG A 113 15.96 -5.27 5.32
CA ARG A 113 15.72 -6.24 4.24
C ARG A 113 15.89 -7.65 4.77
N PHE A 114 14.98 -8.54 4.44
CA PHE A 114 14.87 -9.91 4.93
C PHE A 114 14.07 -10.72 3.91
N GLU A 115 14.07 -12.04 4.03
CA GLU A 115 13.19 -12.91 3.23
C GLU A 115 11.91 -13.14 4.03
N HIS A 116 10.78 -12.59 3.58
CA HIS A 116 9.50 -12.66 4.29
C HIS A 116 9.04 -14.11 4.53
N ASP A 117 9.26 -14.99 3.56
CA ASP A 117 8.95 -16.43 3.65
C ASP A 117 9.67 -17.15 4.79
N ARG A 118 10.76 -16.56 5.32
CA ARG A 118 11.51 -17.11 6.45
C ARG A 118 11.10 -16.52 7.79
N GLY A 119 10.12 -15.62 7.78
CA GLY A 119 9.51 -15.00 8.94
C GLY A 119 9.38 -13.50 8.75
N ASP A 120 8.14 -13.02 8.83
CA ASP A 120 7.81 -11.63 8.58
C ASP A 120 8.32 -10.69 9.68
N LEU A 121 9.02 -9.63 9.29
CA LEU A 121 9.61 -8.66 10.21
C LEU A 121 8.92 -7.30 10.09
N ASN A 122 8.76 -6.63 11.23
CA ASN A 122 8.24 -5.27 11.31
C ASN A 122 9.30 -4.34 11.87
N LEU A 123 9.34 -3.12 11.35
CA LEU A 123 10.23 -2.06 11.78
C LEU A 123 9.46 -0.96 12.50
N ARG A 124 9.93 -0.53 13.66
CA ARG A 124 9.35 0.57 14.44
C ARG A 124 10.44 1.56 14.79
N LEU A 125 10.14 2.85 14.69
CA LEU A 125 11.06 3.94 15.01
C LEU A 125 10.59 4.66 16.27
N PHE A 126 11.50 4.93 17.20
CA PHE A 126 11.25 5.63 18.45
C PHE A 126 12.24 6.79 18.65
N ASN A 127 11.84 7.78 19.45
CA ASN A 127 12.76 8.81 19.95
C ASN A 127 13.51 8.33 21.21
N SER A 128 14.46 9.14 21.69
CA SER A 128 15.27 8.85 22.88
C SER A 128 14.49 8.75 24.19
N LYS A 129 13.23 9.18 24.23
CA LYS A 129 12.32 9.04 25.39
C LYS A 129 11.45 7.77 25.29
N GLY A 130 11.64 6.94 24.27
CA GLY A 130 10.84 5.73 24.04
C GLY A 130 9.47 5.99 23.41
N ALA A 131 9.19 7.20 22.94
CA ALA A 131 7.93 7.48 22.23
C ALA A 131 8.03 6.96 20.78
N LEU A 132 7.03 6.19 20.37
CA LEU A 132 6.90 5.67 19.01
C LEU A 132 6.67 6.83 18.03
N LEU A 133 7.46 6.87 16.97
CA LEU A 133 7.45 7.91 15.95
C LEU A 133 6.88 7.46 14.62
N ALA A 134 7.05 6.19 14.28
CA ALA A 134 6.55 5.57 13.06
C ALA A 134 6.68 4.04 13.14
N VAL A 135 5.91 3.37 12.29
CA VAL A 135 5.93 1.91 12.09
C VAL A 135 5.94 1.67 10.59
N SER A 136 6.67 0.64 10.16
CA SER A 136 6.55 0.02 8.85
C SER A 136 6.35 -1.47 9.12
N ALA A 137 5.22 -2.01 8.68
CA ALA A 137 4.81 -3.38 8.94
C ALA A 137 4.23 -4.01 7.66
N GLY A 138 4.95 -3.82 6.55
CA GLY A 138 4.56 -4.40 5.27
C GLY A 138 4.86 -5.89 5.25
N THR A 139 4.35 -6.59 4.24
CA THR A 139 4.49 -8.05 4.10
C THR A 139 5.50 -8.45 3.02
N GLY A 140 6.33 -7.51 2.57
CA GLY A 140 7.36 -7.76 1.58
C GLY A 140 8.72 -7.91 2.23
N ASP A 141 9.75 -8.19 1.43
CA ASP A 141 11.13 -8.38 1.89
C ASP A 141 11.82 -7.10 2.43
N ARG A 142 11.05 -6.04 2.75
CA ARG A 142 11.56 -4.73 3.16
C ARG A 142 10.54 -3.86 3.91
N GLU A 143 10.91 -3.46 5.12
CA GLU A 143 10.26 -2.37 5.85
C GLU A 143 11.12 -1.11 5.79
N ALA A 144 10.50 0.05 5.66
CA ALA A 144 11.22 1.32 5.63
C ALA A 144 10.43 2.46 6.29
N ILE A 145 11.12 3.23 7.12
CA ILE A 145 10.59 4.42 7.79
C ILE A 145 11.37 5.65 7.33
N SER A 146 10.63 6.67 6.88
CA SER A 146 11.21 7.96 6.51
C SER A 146 11.73 8.73 7.73
N LEU A 147 12.91 9.32 7.57
CA LEU A 147 13.52 10.27 8.49
C LEU A 147 13.38 11.72 8.00
N ALA A 148 12.72 11.96 6.87
CA ALA A 148 12.54 13.30 6.30
C ALA A 148 11.83 14.23 7.30
N GLY A 149 12.36 15.44 7.46
CA GLY A 149 11.84 16.45 8.40
C GLY A 149 12.09 16.14 9.88
N ARG A 150 12.56 14.94 10.23
CA ARG A 150 12.86 14.59 11.62
C ARG A 150 14.17 15.25 12.05
N ALA A 151 14.14 15.91 13.20
CA ALA A 151 15.28 16.66 13.72
C ALA A 151 16.53 15.78 13.92
N ALA A 152 17.70 16.38 13.89
CA ALA A 152 18.94 15.71 14.29
C ALA A 152 18.80 15.14 15.71
N GLY A 153 19.34 13.94 15.93
CA GLY A 153 19.27 13.28 17.22
C GLY A 153 19.44 11.77 17.14
N THR A 154 19.42 11.14 18.32
CA THR A 154 19.47 9.69 18.46
C THR A 154 18.06 9.10 18.34
N TYR A 155 17.96 8.11 17.45
CA TYR A 155 16.75 7.34 17.21
C TYR A 155 16.99 5.89 17.59
N TYR A 156 15.91 5.23 17.97
CA TYR A 156 15.89 3.81 18.31
C TYR A 156 14.99 3.10 17.32
N VAL A 157 15.41 1.92 16.86
CA VAL A 157 14.58 1.04 16.05
C VAL A 157 14.35 -0.27 16.77
N GLN A 158 13.12 -0.77 16.63
CA GLN A 158 12.77 -2.13 17.02
C GLN A 158 12.46 -2.90 15.74
N VAL A 159 13.18 -3.99 15.53
CA VAL A 159 12.85 -5.04 14.56
C VAL A 159 12.15 -6.14 15.33
N ARG A 160 11.04 -6.67 14.83
CA ARG A 160 10.31 -7.74 15.51
C ARG A 160 9.53 -8.60 14.54
N GLY A 161 9.29 -9.84 14.91
CA GLY A 161 8.43 -10.74 14.17
C GLY A 161 6.97 -10.31 14.19
N LEU A 162 6.30 -10.37 13.04
CA LEU A 162 4.84 -10.40 13.01
C LEU A 162 4.36 -11.65 13.74
N ARG A 163 3.50 -11.50 14.75
CA ARG A 163 2.97 -12.60 15.58
C ARG A 163 4.06 -13.50 16.19
N GLY A 164 5.26 -12.96 16.41
CA GLY A 164 6.39 -13.71 16.98
C GLY A 164 7.17 -14.53 15.94
N ALA A 165 7.05 -14.21 14.65
CA ALA A 165 7.91 -14.80 13.62
C ALA A 165 9.40 -14.53 13.90
N HIS A 166 10.24 -15.51 13.64
CA HIS A 166 11.69 -15.37 13.72
C HIS A 166 12.23 -15.19 12.31
N ASN A 167 13.33 -14.49 12.12
CA ASN A 167 14.00 -14.44 10.82
C ASN A 167 15.49 -14.74 10.95
N PRO A 168 15.98 -15.81 10.30
CA PRO A 168 17.36 -16.27 10.40
C PRO A 168 18.38 -15.39 9.64
N THR A 169 17.95 -14.37 8.88
CA THR A 169 18.86 -13.38 8.30
C THR A 169 18.13 -12.11 7.88
N TYR A 170 18.60 -10.96 8.35
CA TYR A 170 18.18 -9.67 7.82
C TYR A 170 19.32 -8.65 7.83
N THR A 171 19.08 -7.51 7.19
CA THR A 171 19.99 -6.37 7.13
C THR A 171 19.28 -5.11 7.58
N LEU A 172 19.86 -4.36 8.52
CA LEU A 172 19.41 -3.02 8.90
C LEU A 172 20.25 -1.95 8.22
N SER A 173 19.60 -0.98 7.59
CA SER A 173 20.25 0.12 6.88
C SER A 173 19.66 1.47 7.27
N VAL A 174 20.52 2.45 7.54
CA VAL A 174 20.15 3.83 7.83
C VAL A 174 20.80 4.76 6.81
N ASN A 175 19.97 5.58 6.18
CA ASN A 175 20.30 6.52 5.13
C ASN A 175 19.96 7.94 5.60
N GLN A 176 20.94 8.85 5.53
CA GLN A 176 20.75 10.26 5.81
C GLN A 176 21.18 11.08 4.59
N ALA A 177 20.17 11.51 3.82
CA ALA A 177 20.35 12.38 2.67
C ALA A 177 20.66 13.83 3.10
N VAL A 178 21.32 14.56 2.20
CA VAL A 178 21.59 15.99 2.35
C VAL A 178 20.51 16.79 1.61
N LEU A 179 20.01 17.87 2.22
CA LEU A 179 19.11 18.83 1.57
C LEU A 179 19.88 19.49 0.41
N THR A 180 19.51 19.21 -0.83
CA THR A 180 20.01 19.93 -2.00
C THR A 180 19.12 21.14 -2.24
N THR A 181 19.53 22.32 -1.79
CA THR A 181 18.91 23.58 -2.21
C THR A 181 19.39 23.90 -3.64
N ALA A 182 18.60 23.59 -4.66
CA ALA A 182 18.80 24.14 -6.00
C ALA A 182 18.08 25.51 -6.08
N PRO A 183 18.74 26.60 -6.51
CA PRO A 183 18.10 27.90 -6.63
C PRO A 183 17.27 27.97 -7.93
N LEU A 184 15.96 28.16 -7.82
CA LEU A 184 15.10 28.53 -8.95
C LEU A 184 15.24 30.04 -9.20
N ALA A 185 15.90 30.42 -10.29
CA ALA A 185 15.78 31.76 -10.85
C ALA A 185 14.52 31.80 -11.75
N PRO A 186 13.66 32.83 -11.65
CA PRO A 186 12.49 32.96 -12.52
C PRO A 186 12.90 33.37 -13.96
N PRO A 187 12.12 33.01 -14.99
CA PRO A 187 12.42 33.37 -16.38
C PRO A 187 12.27 34.88 -16.62
N PRO A 188 13.00 35.46 -17.58
CA PRO A 188 12.98 36.91 -17.82
C PRO A 188 11.62 37.38 -18.34
N ALA A 189 11.16 38.51 -17.79
CA ALA A 189 9.89 39.15 -18.13
C ALA A 189 9.86 39.66 -19.59
N PRO A 190 8.67 39.70 -20.24
CA PRO A 190 8.51 40.29 -21.57
C PRO A 190 8.54 41.85 -21.50
N PRO A 191 8.94 42.54 -22.59
CA PRO A 191 9.08 44.00 -22.58
C PRO A 191 7.72 44.70 -22.52
N THR A 192 7.64 45.72 -21.67
CA THR A 192 6.48 46.58 -21.43
C THR A 192 6.39 47.74 -22.42
N SER A 193 5.21 48.00 -22.98
CA SER A 193 4.83 49.35 -23.42
C SER A 193 3.30 49.52 -23.50
N GLY A 194 2.77 50.56 -22.85
CA GLY A 194 1.39 51.06 -23.00
C GLY A 194 0.70 51.47 -21.70
N PRO A 195 0.28 52.75 -21.50
CA PRO A 195 -0.30 53.23 -20.25
C PRO A 195 -1.84 53.24 -20.26
N GLY A 196 -2.44 52.97 -19.10
CA GLY A 196 -3.82 53.35 -18.76
C GLY A 196 -4.68 52.22 -18.17
N THR A 197 -4.82 52.17 -16.84
CA THR A 197 -5.80 51.35 -16.13
C THR A 197 -7.22 51.93 -16.25
N PRO A 198 -8.27 51.08 -16.22
CA PRO A 198 -9.02 50.96 -14.97
C PRO A 198 -9.56 49.55 -14.65
N GLY A 199 -9.34 49.12 -13.40
CA GLY A 199 -10.13 48.10 -12.69
C GLY A 199 -9.98 46.65 -13.18
N VAL A 200 -9.07 45.89 -12.57
CA VAL A 200 -9.07 44.42 -12.68
C VAL A 200 -10.24 43.89 -11.83
N PRO A 201 -11.27 43.24 -12.43
CA PRO A 201 -12.25 42.46 -11.66
C PRO A 201 -11.48 41.38 -10.87
N PRO A 202 -11.97 40.90 -9.71
CA PRO A 202 -11.35 39.77 -9.04
C PRO A 202 -11.14 38.66 -10.07
N ILE A 203 -9.88 38.18 -10.15
CA ILE A 203 -9.51 37.09 -11.05
C ILE A 203 -10.52 35.96 -10.79
N PRO A 204 -11.31 35.54 -11.79
CA PRO A 204 -12.16 34.38 -11.64
C PRO A 204 -11.26 33.23 -11.17
N PRO A 205 -11.69 32.39 -10.21
CA PRO A 205 -10.91 31.19 -9.87
C PRO A 205 -10.53 30.47 -11.17
N PRO A 206 -9.32 29.89 -11.27
CA PRO A 206 -8.93 29.10 -12.42
C PRO A 206 -10.08 28.14 -12.78
N PRO A 207 -10.38 27.92 -14.08
CA PRO A 207 -11.33 26.89 -14.45
C PRO A 207 -10.89 25.60 -13.76
N ALA A 208 -11.78 24.92 -13.05
CA ALA A 208 -11.47 23.62 -12.46
C ALA A 208 -10.92 22.73 -13.58
N SER A 209 -9.66 22.30 -13.44
CA SER A 209 -9.08 21.27 -14.29
C SER A 209 -9.97 20.03 -14.19
N GLY A 210 -10.15 19.31 -15.30
CA GLY A 210 -10.73 17.97 -15.21
C GLY A 210 -9.71 17.02 -14.56
N PHE A 211 -10.18 15.94 -13.95
CA PHE A 211 -9.30 14.96 -13.31
C PHE A 211 -8.31 14.33 -14.30
N ASN A 212 -7.04 14.22 -13.90
CA ASN A 212 -5.94 13.74 -14.72
C ASN A 212 -5.00 12.77 -13.96
N ILE A 213 -4.70 11.65 -14.60
CA ILE A 213 -3.71 10.68 -14.12
C ILE A 213 -2.43 10.82 -14.94
N ALA A 214 -1.38 11.33 -14.29
CA ALA A 214 -0.03 11.35 -14.84
C ALA A 214 0.64 9.97 -14.66
N LEU A 215 1.31 9.50 -15.71
CA LEU A 215 1.99 8.21 -15.70
C LEU A 215 3.50 8.38 -15.87
N ARG A 216 4.26 7.63 -15.08
CA ARG A 216 5.72 7.54 -15.22
C ARG A 216 6.11 6.08 -15.40
N PHE A 217 6.67 5.79 -16.56
CA PHE A 217 6.91 4.42 -17.01
C PHE A 217 8.35 3.96 -16.75
N ASN A 218 8.50 2.69 -16.41
CA ASN A 218 9.79 2.00 -16.36
C ASN A 218 9.65 0.59 -16.96
N GLY A 219 10.47 0.26 -17.97
CA GLY A 219 10.51 -1.09 -18.56
C GLY A 219 9.36 -1.46 -19.53
N LEU A 220 8.36 -0.61 -19.73
CA LEU A 220 7.27 -0.83 -20.70
C LEU A 220 7.63 -0.35 -22.12
N THR A 221 7.17 -1.04 -23.15
CA THR A 221 7.36 -0.62 -24.56
C THR A 221 6.49 0.61 -24.89
N PRO A 222 6.81 1.40 -25.93
CA PRO A 222 5.98 2.57 -26.30
C PRO A 222 4.51 2.24 -26.59
N SER A 223 4.24 1.06 -27.17
CA SER A 223 2.87 0.61 -27.44
C SER A 223 2.12 0.23 -26.16
N GLN A 224 2.79 -0.42 -25.20
CA GLN A 224 2.23 -0.69 -23.88
C GLN A 224 1.97 0.60 -23.10
N GLN A 225 2.89 1.56 -23.14
CA GLN A 225 2.71 2.88 -22.52
C GLN A 225 1.47 3.59 -23.06
N ALA A 226 1.22 3.51 -24.38
CA ALA A 226 0.01 4.07 -24.99
C ALA A 226 -1.27 3.39 -24.49
N ILE A 227 -1.27 2.07 -24.27
CA ILE A 227 -2.40 1.34 -23.69
C ILE A 227 -2.69 1.82 -22.27
N PHE A 228 -1.65 2.02 -21.45
CA PHE A 228 -1.79 2.54 -20.09
C PHE A 228 -2.30 3.98 -20.10
N GLN A 229 -1.82 4.82 -21.01
CA GLN A 229 -2.34 6.18 -21.17
C GLN A 229 -3.83 6.17 -21.55
N ASN A 230 -4.27 5.24 -22.39
CA ASN A 230 -5.69 5.07 -22.70
C ASN A 230 -6.50 4.66 -21.47
N ALA A 231 -5.97 3.80 -20.60
CA ALA A 231 -6.62 3.44 -19.33
C ALA A 231 -6.72 4.64 -18.37
N ALA A 232 -5.67 5.45 -18.26
CA ALA A 232 -5.68 6.71 -17.50
C ALA A 232 -6.73 7.68 -18.04
N ASN A 233 -6.79 7.86 -19.37
CA ASN A 233 -7.79 8.71 -20.01
C ASN A 233 -9.21 8.19 -19.78
N ARG A 234 -9.40 6.86 -19.76
CA ARG A 234 -10.69 6.22 -19.45
C ARG A 234 -11.15 6.53 -18.03
N TRP A 235 -10.24 6.52 -17.06
CA TRP A 235 -10.55 6.96 -15.69
C TRP A 235 -10.89 8.46 -15.62
N GLY A 236 -10.20 9.32 -16.38
CA GLY A 236 -10.54 10.75 -16.49
C GLY A 236 -11.90 11.04 -17.17
N GLN A 237 -12.53 10.06 -17.84
CA GLN A 237 -13.92 10.17 -18.30
C GLN A 237 -14.94 9.84 -17.20
N VAL A 238 -14.55 8.97 -16.25
CA VAL A 238 -15.38 8.54 -15.13
C VAL A 238 -15.29 9.54 -13.99
N ILE A 239 -14.09 9.92 -13.59
CA ILE A 239 -13.83 10.90 -12.55
C ILE A 239 -13.68 12.24 -13.25
N VAL A 240 -14.59 13.17 -12.97
CA VAL A 240 -14.71 14.44 -13.72
C VAL A 240 -14.44 15.67 -12.87
N GLY A 241 -14.44 15.53 -11.55
CA GLY A 241 -14.09 16.63 -10.66
C GLY A 241 -12.62 16.63 -10.30
N ASP A 242 -12.06 17.84 -10.36
CA ASP A 242 -10.74 18.21 -9.86
C ASP A 242 -10.52 17.74 -8.42
N VAL A 243 -9.31 17.28 -8.13
CA VAL A 243 -8.85 16.93 -6.78
C VAL A 243 -7.68 17.86 -6.43
N PRO A 244 -7.58 18.38 -5.18
CA PRO A 244 -6.60 19.43 -4.87
C PRO A 244 -5.16 19.08 -5.26
N ASP A 245 -4.45 20.00 -5.90
CA ASP A 245 -3.04 19.81 -6.27
C ASP A 245 -2.18 19.41 -5.06
N ALA A 246 -1.14 18.63 -5.34
CA ALA A 246 -0.22 18.13 -4.34
C ALA A 246 1.24 18.12 -4.83
N ILE A 247 2.16 17.94 -3.88
CA ILE A 247 3.58 17.78 -4.19
C ILE A 247 4.01 16.38 -3.76
N PHE A 248 4.45 15.57 -4.72
CA PHE A 248 5.06 14.27 -4.47
C PHE A 248 6.55 14.31 -4.77
N ARG A 249 7.40 14.16 -3.75
CA ARG A 249 8.88 14.16 -3.92
C ARG A 249 9.42 15.37 -4.69
N GLY A 250 8.78 16.54 -4.54
CA GLY A 250 9.16 17.78 -5.25
C GLY A 250 8.62 17.88 -6.68
N ILE A 251 7.84 16.90 -7.12
CA ILE A 251 7.11 16.91 -8.38
C ILE A 251 5.71 17.46 -8.10
N PHE A 252 5.28 18.42 -8.91
CA PHE A 252 3.90 18.89 -8.91
C PHE A 252 2.99 17.79 -9.45
N VAL A 253 1.98 17.43 -8.68
CA VAL A 253 0.94 16.47 -9.05
C VAL A 253 -0.38 17.22 -9.01
N ASP A 254 -1.08 17.20 -10.14
CA ASP A 254 -2.43 17.73 -10.31
C ASP A 254 -3.40 16.84 -9.50
N ASP A 255 -3.92 15.77 -10.11
CA ASP A 255 -4.79 14.84 -9.39
C ASP A 255 -4.09 13.56 -8.92
N LEU A 256 -3.38 12.85 -9.80
CA LEU A 256 -2.73 11.58 -9.44
C LEU A 256 -1.48 11.33 -10.28
N LEU A 257 -0.40 10.88 -9.64
CA LEU A 257 0.78 10.35 -10.31
C LEU A 257 0.90 8.85 -10.06
N ILE A 258 1.07 8.06 -11.12
CA ILE A 258 1.27 6.61 -11.00
C ILE A 258 2.61 6.20 -11.62
N ASP A 259 3.41 5.49 -10.83
CA ASP A 259 4.62 4.82 -11.31
C ASP A 259 4.27 3.42 -11.84
N ALA A 260 4.27 3.27 -13.17
CA ALA A 260 3.95 2.01 -13.85
C ALA A 260 5.23 1.29 -14.31
N THR A 261 5.50 0.13 -13.74
CA THR A 261 6.76 -0.61 -13.94
C THR A 261 6.53 -2.02 -14.48
N ALA A 262 7.25 -2.39 -15.52
CA ALA A 262 7.41 -3.79 -15.92
C ALA A 262 8.51 -4.44 -15.06
N THR A 263 8.17 -5.49 -14.32
CA THR A 263 9.11 -6.23 -13.47
C THR A 263 8.81 -7.73 -13.53
N PRO A 264 9.79 -8.63 -13.35
CA PRO A 264 9.47 -10.03 -13.08
C PRO A 264 8.66 -10.15 -11.78
N ILE A 265 7.57 -10.93 -11.78
CA ILE A 265 6.75 -11.18 -10.59
C ILE A 265 6.77 -12.68 -10.27
N ASP A 266 6.10 -13.50 -11.06
CA ASP A 266 5.97 -14.95 -10.84
C ASP A 266 6.08 -15.81 -12.10
N GLY A 267 6.26 -15.18 -13.27
CA GLY A 267 6.40 -15.86 -14.55
C GLY A 267 5.11 -15.83 -15.35
N VAL A 268 4.91 -16.82 -16.22
CA VAL A 268 3.76 -16.79 -17.14
C VAL A 268 2.50 -17.33 -16.45
N ASN A 269 1.38 -16.62 -16.64
CA ASN A 269 0.03 -17.00 -16.20
C ASN A 269 -0.23 -17.01 -14.68
N GLY A 270 0.40 -16.12 -13.92
CA GLY A 270 0.18 -15.93 -12.49
C GLY A 270 -0.43 -14.57 -12.17
N ILE A 271 0.32 -13.74 -11.45
CA ILE A 271 -0.02 -12.34 -11.17
C ILE A 271 0.25 -11.51 -12.42
N LEU A 272 -0.82 -11.00 -13.04
CA LEU A 272 -0.69 -10.14 -14.22
C LEU A 272 -0.19 -8.73 -13.87
N GLY A 273 -0.66 -8.25 -12.72
CA GLY A 273 -0.34 -6.94 -12.19
C GLY A 273 -0.68 -6.84 -10.72
N GLN A 274 -0.04 -5.86 -10.08
CA GLN A 274 -0.36 -5.46 -8.72
C GLN A 274 -0.23 -3.95 -8.58
N ALA A 275 -1.13 -3.35 -7.79
CA ALA A 275 -1.18 -1.91 -7.64
C ALA A 275 -1.77 -1.46 -6.32
N GLY A 276 -1.46 -0.21 -5.98
CA GLY A 276 -2.08 0.46 -4.86
C GLY A 276 -1.56 1.88 -4.65
N PRO A 277 -2.30 2.67 -3.86
CA PRO A 277 -1.85 3.99 -3.44
C PRO A 277 -0.74 3.84 -2.38
N ASP A 278 0.24 4.74 -2.43
CA ASP A 278 1.32 4.78 -1.41
C ASP A 278 1.43 6.14 -0.70
N THR A 279 0.76 7.16 -1.23
CA THR A 279 0.81 8.52 -0.71
C THR A 279 -0.56 9.17 -0.84
N PHE A 280 -1.03 9.82 0.22
CA PHE A 280 -2.39 10.37 0.33
C PHE A 280 -2.38 11.86 0.63
N ARG A 281 -3.44 12.54 0.18
CA ARG A 281 -3.71 13.93 0.55
C ARG A 281 -4.02 14.05 2.02
N VAL A 282 -3.55 15.13 2.64
CA VAL A 282 -3.86 15.46 4.03
C VAL A 282 -5.15 16.27 4.07
N GLY A 283 -6.17 15.76 4.77
CA GLY A 283 -7.48 16.39 4.86
C GLY A 283 -8.41 16.06 3.69
N GLY A 284 -9.63 16.61 3.72
CA GLY A 284 -10.68 16.28 2.76
C GLY A 284 -11.04 14.79 2.77
N ALA A 285 -11.25 14.21 1.59
CA ALA A 285 -11.53 12.79 1.44
C ALA A 285 -10.28 11.90 1.56
N GLY A 286 -9.06 12.44 1.74
CA GLY A 286 -7.85 11.62 1.87
C GLY A 286 -7.53 10.80 0.61
N LEU A 287 -7.76 11.38 -0.57
CA LEU A 287 -7.55 10.69 -1.86
C LEU A 287 -6.05 10.53 -2.18
N PRO A 288 -5.65 9.47 -2.91
CA PRO A 288 -4.27 9.23 -3.32
C PRO A 288 -3.65 10.37 -4.12
N ILE A 289 -2.42 10.79 -3.77
CA ILE A 289 -1.56 11.68 -4.57
C ILE A 289 -0.69 10.85 -5.51
N HIS A 290 -0.19 9.73 -5.00
CA HIS A 290 0.70 8.85 -5.73
C HIS A 290 0.39 7.39 -5.43
N GLY A 291 0.61 6.54 -6.42
CA GLY A 291 0.68 5.10 -6.23
C GLY A 291 1.56 4.44 -7.27
N PHE A 292 1.62 3.12 -7.19
CA PHE A 292 2.42 2.31 -8.08
C PHE A 292 1.55 1.27 -8.77
N MET A 293 2.01 0.84 -9.94
CA MET A 293 1.55 -0.39 -10.57
C MET A 293 2.76 -1.16 -11.08
N GLN A 294 2.75 -2.46 -10.86
CA GLN A 294 3.77 -3.39 -11.35
C GLN A 294 3.10 -4.46 -12.20
N PHE A 295 3.69 -4.80 -13.33
CA PHE A 295 3.17 -5.79 -14.27
C PHE A 295 4.24 -6.82 -14.59
N ASP A 296 3.85 -8.10 -14.66
CA ASP A 296 4.80 -9.16 -14.95
C ASP A 296 5.32 -9.03 -16.38
N THR A 297 6.63 -8.85 -16.50
CA THR A 297 7.37 -8.90 -17.78
C THR A 297 7.09 -10.16 -18.60
N ALA A 298 6.76 -11.28 -17.96
CA ALA A 298 6.45 -12.54 -18.61
C ALA A 298 5.10 -12.53 -19.34
N ASP A 299 4.14 -11.72 -18.88
CA ASP A 299 2.76 -11.71 -19.39
C ASP A 299 2.45 -10.51 -20.29
N LEU A 300 3.17 -9.39 -20.15
CA LEU A 300 2.92 -8.13 -20.86
C LEU A 300 2.76 -8.27 -22.37
N ALA A 301 3.65 -9.01 -23.05
CA ALA A 301 3.58 -9.19 -24.49
C ALA A 301 2.38 -10.02 -24.94
N ALA A 302 1.96 -11.00 -24.13
CA ALA A 302 0.79 -11.81 -24.41
C ALA A 302 -0.50 -10.99 -24.24
N LEU A 303 -0.61 -10.25 -23.13
CA LEU A 303 -1.73 -9.37 -22.82
C LEU A 303 -1.90 -8.26 -23.88
N GLU A 304 -0.80 -7.68 -24.35
CA GLU A 304 -0.85 -6.68 -25.41
C GLU A 304 -1.37 -7.28 -26.73
N ARG A 305 -0.88 -8.47 -27.09
CA ARG A 305 -1.27 -9.17 -28.32
C ARG A 305 -2.73 -9.61 -28.30
N THR A 306 -3.28 -10.00 -27.15
CA THR A 306 -4.69 -10.40 -27.02
C THR A 306 -5.62 -9.21 -26.84
N GLY A 307 -5.08 -8.03 -26.54
CA GLY A 307 -5.85 -6.82 -26.25
C GLY A 307 -6.31 -6.70 -24.80
N ASP A 308 -5.99 -7.69 -23.97
CA ASP A 308 -6.40 -7.74 -22.55
C ASP A 308 -5.62 -6.74 -21.69
N LEU A 309 -4.45 -6.28 -22.14
CA LEU A 309 -3.60 -5.34 -21.36
C LEU A 309 -4.31 -4.04 -20.99
N PHE A 310 -5.26 -3.57 -21.83
CA PHE A 310 -6.05 -2.39 -21.51
C PHE A 310 -6.93 -2.61 -20.26
N ALA A 311 -7.62 -3.75 -20.19
CA ALA A 311 -8.46 -4.08 -19.05
C ALA A 311 -7.63 -4.28 -17.78
N VAL A 312 -6.48 -4.95 -17.88
CA VAL A 312 -5.56 -5.14 -16.74
C VAL A 312 -5.03 -3.79 -16.24
N ALA A 313 -4.59 -2.90 -17.14
CA ALA A 313 -4.13 -1.56 -16.74
C ALA A 313 -5.25 -0.72 -16.10
N LEU A 314 -6.47 -0.79 -16.65
CA LEU A 314 -7.63 -0.09 -16.13
C LEU A 314 -8.02 -0.58 -14.72
N HIS A 315 -7.97 -1.90 -14.51
CA HIS A 315 -8.20 -2.56 -13.23
C HIS A 315 -7.20 -2.12 -12.17
N GLU A 316 -5.89 -2.24 -12.46
CA GLU A 316 -4.84 -1.87 -11.51
C GLU A 316 -4.88 -0.38 -11.15
N MET A 317 -5.22 0.51 -12.09
CA MET A 317 -5.43 1.93 -11.79
C MET A 317 -6.57 2.17 -10.81
N ALA A 318 -7.63 1.35 -10.84
CA ALA A 318 -8.73 1.45 -9.89
C ALA A 318 -8.24 1.22 -8.45
N HIS A 319 -7.36 0.24 -8.27
CA HIS A 319 -6.74 -0.03 -6.97
C HIS A 319 -5.88 1.12 -6.50
N VAL A 320 -5.10 1.76 -7.39
CA VAL A 320 -4.36 2.99 -7.07
C VAL A 320 -5.31 4.12 -6.65
N LEU A 321 -6.44 4.27 -7.33
CA LEU A 321 -7.45 5.29 -7.02
C LEU A 321 -8.17 5.03 -5.68
N GLY A 322 -8.06 3.83 -5.13
CA GLY A 322 -8.57 3.47 -3.81
C GLY A 322 -9.64 2.39 -3.79
N PHE A 323 -10.02 1.85 -4.95
CA PHE A 323 -10.99 0.76 -5.04
C PHE A 323 -10.42 -0.48 -4.36
N GLY A 324 -11.17 -1.09 -3.43
CA GLY A 324 -10.69 -2.22 -2.63
C GLY A 324 -9.66 -1.84 -1.56
N THR A 325 -8.67 -1.03 -1.92
CA THR A 325 -7.50 -0.68 -1.09
C THR A 325 -7.84 0.28 0.04
N LEU A 326 -8.85 1.15 -0.12
CA LEU A 326 -9.23 2.15 0.89
C LEU A 326 -10.57 1.89 1.57
N TRP A 327 -11.31 0.83 1.21
CA TRP A 327 -12.66 0.64 1.73
C TRP A 327 -12.70 0.48 3.26
N GLN A 328 -11.81 -0.34 3.85
CA GLN A 328 -11.74 -0.47 5.31
C GLN A 328 -11.42 0.87 5.98
N THR A 329 -10.39 1.56 5.48
CA THR A 329 -9.94 2.86 6.02
C THR A 329 -11.05 3.91 6.05
N LYS A 330 -12.00 3.80 5.10
CA LYS A 330 -13.12 4.72 4.89
C LYS A 330 -14.44 4.21 5.46
N GLY A 331 -14.47 3.03 6.08
CA GLY A 331 -15.70 2.42 6.60
C GLY A 331 -16.71 2.02 5.52
N LEU A 332 -16.23 1.72 4.30
CA LEU A 332 -17.03 1.33 3.13
C LEU A 332 -17.09 -0.19 2.93
N ALA A 333 -16.48 -0.95 3.83
CA ALA A 333 -16.56 -2.40 3.81
C ALA A 333 -16.58 -2.98 5.22
N ASP A 334 -17.17 -4.16 5.35
CA ASP A 334 -17.29 -4.94 6.57
C ASP A 334 -16.92 -6.41 6.30
N GLY A 335 -16.47 -7.12 7.33
CA GLY A 335 -16.17 -8.55 7.26
C GLY A 335 -14.96 -8.93 6.39
N ILE A 336 -14.11 -7.97 6.02
CA ILE A 336 -12.89 -8.25 5.24
C ILE A 336 -11.98 -9.23 6.00
N GLY A 337 -11.44 -10.22 5.27
CA GLY A 337 -10.66 -11.32 5.85
C GLY A 337 -11.51 -12.44 6.48
N GLY A 338 -12.83 -12.27 6.54
CA GLY A 338 -13.80 -13.30 6.87
C GLY A 338 -14.34 -14.03 5.63
N ILE A 339 -15.26 -14.98 5.85
CA ILE A 339 -15.87 -15.78 4.79
C ILE A 339 -16.99 -15.06 4.01
N ASN A 340 -17.43 -13.89 4.48
CA ASN A 340 -18.50 -13.10 3.86
C ASN A 340 -18.15 -11.60 3.89
N PRO A 341 -17.09 -11.17 3.17
CA PRO A 341 -16.75 -9.76 3.07
C PRO A 341 -17.80 -9.00 2.26
N GLN A 342 -18.09 -7.76 2.66
CA GLN A 342 -19.16 -6.97 2.08
C GLN A 342 -18.72 -5.52 1.88
N TYR A 343 -19.08 -4.96 0.73
CA TYR A 343 -18.97 -3.53 0.46
C TYR A 343 -20.29 -2.83 0.79
N THR A 344 -20.22 -1.67 1.44
CA THR A 344 -21.37 -0.99 2.06
C THR A 344 -21.52 0.47 1.62
N GLY A 345 -20.76 0.94 0.64
CA GLY A 345 -20.89 2.29 0.09
C GLY A 345 -22.25 2.53 -0.56
N ALA A 346 -22.88 3.66 -0.26
CA ALA A 346 -24.27 3.91 -0.58
C ALA A 346 -24.52 3.99 -2.10
N GLN A 347 -23.63 4.65 -2.85
CA GLN A 347 -23.78 4.80 -4.30
C GLN A 347 -23.53 3.49 -5.03
N GLY A 348 -22.47 2.76 -4.67
CA GLY A 348 -22.18 1.44 -5.24
C GLY A 348 -23.27 0.41 -4.92
N VAL A 349 -23.80 0.39 -3.69
CA VAL A 349 -24.93 -0.49 -3.32
C VAL A 349 -26.21 -0.14 -4.09
N ALA A 350 -26.52 1.14 -4.27
CA ALA A 350 -27.68 1.56 -5.06
C ALA A 350 -27.55 1.11 -6.53
N ALA A 351 -26.37 1.30 -7.13
CA ALA A 351 -26.07 0.87 -8.49
C ALA A 351 -26.15 -0.67 -8.63
N PHE A 352 -25.60 -1.41 -7.66
CA PHE A 352 -25.71 -2.87 -7.61
C PHE A 352 -27.16 -3.34 -7.57
N ASN A 353 -27.97 -2.77 -6.68
CA ASN A 353 -29.39 -3.10 -6.56
C ASN A 353 -30.15 -2.85 -7.87
N GLN A 354 -29.83 -1.77 -8.57
CA GLN A 354 -30.41 -1.46 -9.88
C GLN A 354 -30.02 -2.50 -10.94
N VAL A 355 -28.74 -2.83 -11.05
CA VAL A 355 -28.22 -3.75 -12.08
C VAL A 355 -28.72 -5.18 -11.86
N PHE A 356 -28.75 -5.65 -10.62
CA PHE A 356 -29.09 -7.03 -10.27
C PHE A 356 -30.57 -7.23 -9.90
N GLY A 357 -31.38 -6.16 -9.88
CA GLY A 357 -32.79 -6.23 -9.48
C GLY A 357 -32.98 -6.65 -8.02
N ARG A 358 -32.08 -6.20 -7.13
CA ARG A 358 -32.05 -6.56 -5.70
C ARG A 358 -32.43 -5.38 -4.81
N SER A 359 -32.69 -5.66 -3.53
CA SER A 359 -32.83 -4.65 -2.49
C SER A 359 -32.01 -5.05 -1.26
N GLY A 360 -30.70 -4.87 -1.35
CA GLY A 360 -29.74 -5.14 -0.27
C GLY A 360 -29.12 -3.87 0.29
N ALA A 361 -28.42 -4.01 1.43
CA ALA A 361 -27.63 -2.96 2.05
C ALA A 361 -26.13 -3.06 1.72
N SER A 362 -25.73 -4.05 0.91
CA SER A 362 -24.34 -4.39 0.64
C SER A 362 -24.16 -5.05 -0.72
N VAL A 363 -22.92 -5.03 -1.20
CA VAL A 363 -22.43 -5.79 -2.36
C VAL A 363 -21.51 -6.90 -1.86
N PRO A 364 -21.75 -8.18 -2.20
CA PRO A 364 -20.84 -9.27 -1.87
C PRO A 364 -19.47 -9.09 -2.51
N LEU A 365 -18.42 -9.21 -1.70
CA LEU A 365 -17.03 -9.19 -2.15
C LEU A 365 -16.49 -10.62 -2.25
N GLU A 366 -15.39 -10.78 -2.98
CA GLU A 366 -14.73 -12.07 -3.13
C GLU A 366 -14.23 -12.56 -1.75
N PRO A 367 -14.65 -13.76 -1.28
CA PRO A 367 -14.20 -14.28 0.02
C PRO A 367 -12.86 -15.02 -0.03
N PHE A 368 -12.37 -15.41 -1.22
CA PHE A 368 -11.21 -16.29 -1.38
C PHE A 368 -10.10 -15.67 -2.26
N GLY A 369 -8.96 -16.35 -2.38
CA GLY A 369 -7.83 -15.92 -3.23
C GLY A 369 -6.68 -15.18 -2.53
N GLY A 370 -6.67 -15.16 -1.19
CA GLY A 370 -5.60 -14.52 -0.39
C GLY A 370 -5.87 -13.03 -0.14
N LEU A 371 -5.03 -12.37 0.66
CA LEU A 371 -5.23 -10.95 1.05
C LEU A 371 -5.23 -9.99 -0.15
N GLY A 372 -4.54 -10.34 -1.23
CA GLY A 372 -4.55 -9.55 -2.46
C GLY A 372 -5.81 -9.74 -3.30
N THR A 373 -6.70 -10.68 -3.01
CA THR A 373 -7.93 -10.88 -3.80
C THR A 373 -9.19 -10.80 -2.95
N ALA A 374 -9.18 -11.45 -1.79
CA ALA A 374 -10.32 -11.52 -0.89
C ALA A 374 -10.61 -10.15 -0.27
N GLY A 375 -11.85 -9.68 -0.42
CA GLY A 375 -12.32 -8.44 0.17
C GLY A 375 -11.88 -7.15 -0.53
N SER A 376 -11.11 -7.25 -1.61
CA SER A 376 -10.68 -6.10 -2.42
C SER A 376 -11.33 -6.05 -3.81
N HIS A 377 -12.09 -7.09 -4.16
CA HIS A 377 -12.78 -7.26 -5.43
C HIS A 377 -14.23 -7.65 -5.23
N TYR A 378 -15.05 -7.40 -6.24
CA TYR A 378 -16.38 -8.02 -6.29
C TYR A 378 -16.28 -9.54 -6.41
N SER A 379 -17.29 -10.23 -5.88
CA SER A 379 -17.39 -11.70 -5.99
C SER A 379 -17.48 -12.11 -7.46
N GLU A 380 -16.52 -12.93 -7.92
CA GLU A 380 -16.44 -13.40 -9.31
C GLU A 380 -17.69 -14.21 -9.68
N ASP A 381 -18.14 -15.09 -8.80
CA ASP A 381 -19.34 -15.92 -9.00
C ASP A 381 -20.61 -15.11 -9.26
N LEU A 382 -20.67 -13.87 -8.76
CA LEU A 382 -21.81 -13.00 -8.91
C LEU A 382 -21.65 -12.02 -10.08
N PHE A 383 -20.46 -11.43 -10.21
CA PHE A 383 -20.21 -10.36 -11.18
C PHE A 383 -19.69 -10.86 -12.53
N GLY A 384 -19.14 -12.07 -12.59
CA GLY A 384 -18.56 -12.64 -13.82
C GLY A 384 -17.56 -11.68 -14.45
N THR A 385 -17.86 -11.18 -15.64
CA THR A 385 -16.92 -10.38 -16.44
C THR A 385 -16.76 -8.94 -15.99
N GLU A 386 -17.23 -8.50 -14.82
CA GLU A 386 -17.06 -7.10 -14.42
C GLU A 386 -15.58 -6.76 -14.20
N LEU A 387 -15.16 -5.54 -14.55
CA LEU A 387 -13.75 -5.14 -14.52
C LEU A 387 -13.07 -5.42 -13.17
N MET A 388 -13.74 -5.16 -12.05
CA MET A 388 -13.19 -5.20 -10.69
C MET A 388 -13.47 -6.51 -9.94
N THR A 389 -13.71 -7.59 -10.67
CA THR A 389 -13.59 -8.93 -10.10
C THR A 389 -12.12 -9.35 -10.01
N GLY A 390 -11.80 -10.35 -9.19
CA GLY A 390 -10.41 -10.74 -8.90
C GLY A 390 -9.68 -11.43 -10.05
N PHE A 391 -10.38 -11.71 -11.16
CA PHE A 391 -9.88 -12.48 -12.28
C PHE A 391 -10.23 -11.78 -13.59
N ILE A 392 -9.24 -11.66 -14.47
CA ILE A 392 -9.55 -11.21 -15.83
C ILE A 392 -10.31 -12.31 -16.57
N ASN A 393 -11.29 -11.92 -17.38
CA ASN A 393 -11.94 -12.79 -18.33
C ASN A 393 -11.31 -12.56 -19.72
N PRO A 394 -10.32 -13.38 -20.17
CA PRO A 394 -9.50 -13.05 -21.34
C PRO A 394 -10.29 -13.19 -22.64
N GLY A 395 -10.04 -12.28 -23.59
CA GLY A 395 -10.66 -12.33 -24.91
C GLY A 395 -12.16 -12.00 -24.93
N VAL A 396 -12.71 -11.54 -23.81
CA VAL A 396 -14.05 -10.96 -23.72
C VAL A 396 -13.97 -9.56 -23.09
N LEU A 397 -15.03 -8.76 -23.24
CA LEU A 397 -15.07 -7.44 -22.65
C LEU A 397 -15.18 -7.56 -21.12
N ASN A 398 -14.33 -6.81 -20.41
CA ASN A 398 -14.41 -6.65 -18.96
C ASN A 398 -14.92 -5.23 -18.64
N PRO A 399 -16.25 -4.99 -18.62
CA PRO A 399 -16.82 -3.64 -18.51
C PRO A 399 -16.54 -2.98 -17.16
N LEU A 400 -16.20 -1.69 -17.19
CA LEU A 400 -16.22 -0.80 -16.03
C LEU A 400 -17.68 -0.44 -15.73
N SER A 401 -18.32 -1.21 -14.85
CA SER A 401 -19.75 -1.10 -14.62
C SER A 401 -20.14 0.16 -13.85
N ILE A 402 -21.44 0.48 -13.88
CA ILE A 402 -22.02 1.54 -13.06
C ILE A 402 -21.85 1.29 -11.55
N VAL A 403 -21.67 0.03 -11.13
CA VAL A 403 -21.39 -0.34 -9.74
C VAL A 403 -19.99 0.15 -9.33
N THR A 404 -18.99 -0.10 -10.19
CA THR A 404 -17.63 0.42 -10.01
C THR A 404 -17.59 1.95 -10.01
N VAL A 405 -18.33 2.61 -10.91
CA VAL A 405 -18.45 4.08 -10.90
C VAL A 405 -19.05 4.60 -9.59
N GLY A 406 -20.11 3.95 -9.10
CA GLY A 406 -20.69 4.27 -7.80
C GLY A 406 -19.69 4.11 -6.65
N ALA A 407 -18.88 3.05 -6.67
CA ALA A 407 -17.87 2.84 -5.65
C ALA A 407 -16.79 3.94 -5.62
N MET A 408 -16.45 4.51 -6.78
CA MET A 408 -15.57 5.68 -6.85
C MET A 408 -16.22 6.93 -6.23
N ALA A 409 -17.52 7.13 -6.42
CA ALA A 409 -18.24 8.23 -5.76
C ALA A 409 -18.17 8.10 -4.23
N ASP A 410 -18.38 6.89 -3.70
CA ASP A 410 -18.33 6.61 -2.26
C ASP A 410 -16.92 6.80 -1.67
N LEU A 411 -15.85 6.63 -2.47
CA LEU A 411 -14.48 6.96 -2.05
C LEU A 411 -14.25 8.48 -1.88
N GLY A 412 -15.12 9.30 -2.46
CA GLY A 412 -15.06 10.77 -2.41
C GLY A 412 -14.69 11.45 -3.73
N TYR A 413 -14.68 10.72 -4.86
CA TYR A 413 -14.49 11.32 -6.18
C TYR A 413 -15.80 11.92 -6.72
N SER A 414 -15.69 12.98 -7.51
CA SER A 414 -16.82 13.46 -8.32
C SER A 414 -16.85 12.69 -9.64
N VAL A 415 -17.92 11.92 -9.87
CA VAL A 415 -18.00 10.98 -10.99
C VAL A 415 -19.13 11.28 -11.98
N ASN A 416 -18.94 10.86 -13.23
CA ASN A 416 -19.95 10.82 -14.27
C ASN A 416 -20.49 9.39 -14.43
N PHE A 417 -21.65 9.10 -13.85
CA PHE A 417 -22.31 7.78 -13.97
C PHE A 417 -22.65 7.39 -15.42
N ALA A 418 -22.83 8.35 -16.32
CA ALA A 418 -23.08 8.06 -17.73
C ALA A 418 -21.83 7.57 -18.49
N ALA A 419 -20.64 7.69 -17.89
CA ALA A 419 -19.41 7.12 -18.43
C ALA A 419 -19.21 5.65 -18.05
N ALA A 420 -20.15 5.00 -17.38
CA ALA A 420 -20.12 3.56 -17.14
C ALA A 420 -20.31 2.78 -18.44
N ASP A 421 -19.62 1.64 -18.57
CA ASP A 421 -19.88 0.72 -19.66
C ASP A 421 -21.22 0.00 -19.44
N PRO A 422 -21.95 -0.37 -20.51
CA PRO A 422 -23.08 -1.28 -20.39
C PRO A 422 -22.63 -2.60 -19.75
N TYR A 423 -23.29 -2.97 -18.66
CA TYR A 423 -23.00 -4.20 -17.93
C TYR A 423 -24.30 -4.90 -17.59
N ILE A 424 -24.37 -6.18 -17.92
CA ILE A 424 -25.50 -7.06 -17.66
C ILE A 424 -24.92 -8.29 -16.97
N PRO A 425 -25.32 -8.59 -15.72
CA PRO A 425 -24.86 -9.79 -15.04
C PRO A 425 -25.29 -11.04 -15.80
N VAL A 426 -24.42 -12.04 -15.83
CA VAL A 426 -24.77 -13.35 -16.39
C VAL A 426 -25.66 -14.07 -15.35
N PRO A 427 -26.80 -14.69 -15.74
CA PRO A 427 -27.78 -15.25 -14.81
C PRO A 427 -27.27 -16.34 -13.87
#